data_AF-A0A8S1FC64-F1
#
_entry.id   AF-A0A8S1FC64-F1
#
_cell.length_a   1.000
_cell.length_b   1.000
_cell.length_c   1.000
_cell.angle_alpha   90.00
_cell.angle_beta   90.00
_cell.angle_gamma   90.00
#
_symmetry.space_group_name_H-M   'P 1'
#
loop_
_entity.id
_entity.type
_entity.pdbx_description
1 polymer ?
#
loop_
_entity_poly.entity_id
_entity_poly.type
_entity_poly.pdbx_seq_one_letter_code
_entity_poly.pdbx_strand_id
1 'polypeptide(L)' 'MHDLNEALDDLRAVIPYAHGGSVRKLSKIATLLLAKNHIIMQAKAIDELGTLVSQLRKQLEEKNETSPSTPRDAS' A
#
# COMPACT_ATOMS: atom_id res chain seq x y z
N MET A 1 23.09 18.94 -15.39
CA MET A 1 23.48 18.38 -14.06
C MET A 1 22.54 18.82 -12.94
N HIS A 2 21.89 19.97 -13.06
CA HIS A 2 20.93 20.49 -12.07
C HIS A 2 19.62 19.68 -12.06
N ASP A 3 19.01 19.48 -13.23
CA ASP A 3 17.71 18.79 -13.40
C ASP A 3 17.72 17.36 -12.84
N LEU A 4 18.84 16.63 -13.01
CA LEU A 4 19.00 15.29 -12.44
C LEU A 4 19.00 15.31 -10.91
N ASN A 5 19.62 16.31 -10.29
CA ASN A 5 19.65 16.39 -8.84
C ASN A 5 18.28 16.83 -8.29
N GLU A 6 17.60 17.74 -8.98
CA GLU A 6 16.22 18.16 -8.66
C GLU A 6 15.26 16.97 -8.73
N ALA A 7 15.28 16.20 -9.82
CA ALA A 7 14.46 14.98 -9.95
C ALA A 7 14.75 13.95 -8.85
N LEU A 8 16.00 13.83 -8.40
CA LEU A 8 16.36 12.94 -7.29
C LEU A 8 15.92 13.48 -5.94
N ASP A 9 15.86 14.79 -5.75
CA ASP A 9 15.32 15.42 -4.53
C ASP A 9 13.81 15.22 -4.44
N ASP A 10 13.08 15.40 -5.54
CA ASP A 10 11.66 15.06 -5.63
C ASP A 10 11.42 13.58 -5.33
N LEU A 11 12.25 12.70 -5.88
CA LEU A 11 12.18 11.27 -5.59
C LEU A 11 12.44 10.95 -4.11
N ARG A 12 13.35 11.67 -3.43
CA ARG A 12 13.57 11.50 -1.99
C ARG A 12 12.38 11.95 -1.16
N ALA A 13 11.67 13.00 -1.60
CA ALA A 13 10.51 13.52 -0.88
C ALA A 13 9.37 12.51 -0.74
N VAL A 14 9.31 11.48 -1.59
CA VAL A 14 8.26 10.43 -1.54
C VAL A 14 8.74 9.12 -0.91
N ILE A 15 10.03 8.97 -0.61
CA ILE A 15 10.59 7.75 -0.02
C ILE A 15 10.47 7.81 1.52
N PRO A 16 9.92 6.79 2.19
CA PRO A 16 9.88 6.71 3.64
C PRO A 16 11.29 6.78 4.23
N TYR A 17 11.43 7.46 5.36
CA TYR A 17 12.71 7.66 6.06
C TYR A 17 13.74 8.49 5.29
N ALA A 18 13.39 9.00 4.11
CA ALA A 18 14.16 10.00 3.38
C ALA A 18 13.80 11.44 3.84
N HIS A 19 13.43 11.61 5.11
CA HIS A 19 13.21 12.91 5.73
C HIS A 19 14.25 13.16 6.82
N GLY A 20 15.13 14.15 6.62
CA GLY A 20 16.12 14.57 7.62
C GLY A 20 17.45 15.07 7.03
N GLY A 21 18.24 15.80 7.82
CA GLY A 21 19.51 16.39 7.37
C GLY A 21 20.56 15.39 6.86
N SER A 22 20.47 14.13 7.29
CA SER A 22 21.31 13.02 6.81
C SER A 22 20.94 12.55 5.39
N VAL A 23 19.70 12.78 4.95
CA VAL A 23 19.17 12.29 3.65
C VAL A 23 19.66 13.14 2.49
N ARG A 24 19.92 14.45 2.71
CA ARG A 24 20.61 15.31 1.73
C ARG A 24 22.01 14.80 1.35
N LYS A 25 22.56 13.85 2.13
CA LYS A 25 23.86 13.20 1.87
C LYS A 25 23.73 11.82 1.18
N LEU A 26 22.52 11.36 0.87
CA LEU A 26 22.34 10.10 0.15
C LEU A 26 22.90 10.20 -1.27
N SER A 27 23.75 9.25 -1.64
CA SER A 27 24.25 9.15 -3.00
C SER A 27 23.10 8.92 -3.99
N LYS A 28 23.33 9.26 -5.26
CA LYS A 28 22.36 8.98 -6.35
C LYS A 28 21.99 7.50 -6.40
N ILE A 29 22.99 6.63 -6.26
CA ILE A 29 22.81 5.17 -6.21
C ILE A 29 21.96 4.74 -5.01
N ALA A 30 22.25 5.25 -3.81
CA ALA A 30 21.48 4.92 -2.62
C ALA A 30 20.02 5.37 -2.75
N THR A 31 19.79 6.52 -3.38
CA THR A 31 18.44 7.05 -3.63
C THR A 31 17.65 6.13 -4.57
N LEU A 32 18.27 5.69 -5.67
CA LEU A 32 17.65 4.75 -6.61
C LEU A 32 17.38 3.38 -5.97
N LEU A 33 18.28 2.90 -5.11
CA LEU A 33 18.10 1.65 -4.38
C LEU A 33 16.91 1.71 -3.42
N LEU A 34 16.80 2.79 -2.64
CA LEU A 34 15.68 3.00 -1.72
C LEU A 34 14.36 3.15 -2.48
N ALA A 35 14.35 3.89 -3.60
CA ALA A 35 13.17 4.04 -4.45
C ALA A 35 12.67 2.68 -4.96
N LYS A 36 13.57 1.85 -5.48
CA LYS A 36 13.24 0.49 -5.94
C LYS A 36 12.61 -0.34 -4.82
N ASN A 37 13.24 -0.34 -3.64
CA ASN A 37 12.74 -1.11 -2.50
C ASN A 37 11.36 -0.60 -2.04
N HIS A 38 11.15 0.72 -2.08
CA HIS A 38 9.88 1.32 -1.72
C HIS A 38 8.75 0.90 -2.68
N ILE A 39 9.00 0.91 -3.99
CA ILE A 39 8.04 0.44 -5.00
C ILE A 39 7.66 -1.03 -4.77
N ILE A 40 8.65 -1.90 -4.54
CA ILE A 40 8.41 -3.32 -4.26
C ILE A 40 7.54 -3.51 -3.00
N MET A 41 7.84 -2.76 -1.94
CA MET A 41 7.07 -2.82 -0.70
C MET A 41 5.63 -2.33 -0.89
N GLN A 42 5.43 -1.22 -1.62
CA GLN A 42 4.08 -0.73 -1.93
C GLN A 42 3.27 -1.73 -2.76
N ALA A 43 3.88 -2.35 -3.78
CA ALA A 43 3.21 -3.36 -4.60
C ALA A 43 2.74 -4.54 -3.75
N LYS A 44 3.62 -5.08 -2.88
CA LYS A 44 3.28 -6.15 -1.96
C LYS A 44 2.13 -5.77 -1.01
N ALA A 45 2.17 -4.54 -0.47
CA ALA A 45 1.09 -4.05 0.42
C ALA A 45 -0.27 -3.95 -0.31
N ILE A 46 -0.26 -3.55 -1.58
CA ILE A 46 -1.49 -3.49 -2.40
C ILE A 46 -2.07 -4.90 -2.61
N ASP A 47 -1.23 -5.88 -2.91
CA ASP A 47 -1.67 -7.29 -3.10
C ASP A 47 -2.27 -7.88 -1.80
N GLU A 48 -1.63 -7.62 -0.67
CA GLU A 48 -2.09 -8.05 0.65
C GLU A 48 -3.44 -7.39 1.01
N LEU A 49 -3.58 -6.09 0.78
CA LEU A 49 -4.84 -5.37 1.01
C LEU A 49 -5.96 -5.85 0.09
N GLY A 50 -5.66 -6.14 -1.17
CA GLY A 50 -6.62 -6.71 -2.12
C GLY A 50 -7.15 -8.08 -1.66
N THR A 51 -6.26 -8.91 -1.13
CA THR A 51 -6.63 -10.21 -0.54
C THR A 51 -7.52 -10.03 0.69
N LEU A 52 -7.14 -9.12 1.60
CA LEU A 52 -7.91 -8.84 2.81
C LEU A 52 -9.31 -8.31 2.50
N VAL A 53 -9.43 -7.36 1.56
CA VAL A 53 -10.73 -6.84 1.12
C VAL A 53 -11.60 -7.94 0.53
N SER A 54 -11.03 -8.84 -0.26
CA SER A 54 -11.77 -9.97 -0.86
C SER A 54 -12.28 -10.94 0.21
N GLN A 55 -11.46 -11.24 1.22
CA GLN A 55 -11.86 -12.07 2.35
C GLN A 55 -12.99 -11.43 3.16
N LEU A 56 -12.89 -10.13 3.46
CA LEU A 56 -13.93 -9.39 4.19
C LEU A 56 -15.26 -9.37 3.43
N ARG A 57 -15.22 -9.20 2.09
CA ARG A 57 -16.43 -9.27 1.25
C ARG A 57 -17.08 -10.64 1.33
N LYS A 58 -16.31 -11.72 1.20
CA LYS A 58 -16.81 -13.09 1.33
C LYS A 58 -17.46 -13.34 2.69
N GLN A 59 -16.83 -12.89 3.78
CA GLN A 59 -17.38 -13.02 5.14
C GLN A 59 -18.70 -12.26 5.32
N LEU A 60 -18.85 -11.10 4.67
CA LEU A 60 -20.10 -10.33 4.71
C LEU A 60 -21.23 -11.04 3.95
N GLU A 61 -20.93 -11.65 2.81
CA GLU A 61 -21.89 -12.44 2.01
C GLU A 61 -22.38 -13.66 2.80
N GLU A 62 -21.46 -14.45 3.38
CA GLU A 62 -21.77 -15.61 4.21
C GLU A 62 -22.64 -15.25 5.44
N LYS A 63 -22.41 -14.07 6.03
CA LYS A 63 -23.21 -13.56 7.16
C LYS A 63 -24.63 -13.14 6.75
N ASN A 64 -24.82 -12.71 5.51
CA ASN A 64 -26.13 -12.30 5.01
C ASN A 64 -27.00 -13.51 4.64
N GLU A 65 -26.40 -14.60 4.16
CA GLU A 65 -27.09 -15.85 3.81
C GLU A 65 -27.50 -16.69 5.04
N THR A 66 -26.87 -16.47 6.19
CA THR A 66 -27.11 -17.24 7.43
C THR A 66 -28.15 -16.64 8.37
N SER A 67 -28.82 -15.54 7.98
CA SER A 67 -30.00 -15.05 8.72
C SER A 67 -31.22 -15.92 8.40
N PRO A 68 -31.80 -16.67 9.37
CA PRO A 68 -32.94 -17.52 9.09
C PRO A 68 -34.16 -16.65 8.76
N SER A 69 -34.62 -16.72 7.51
CA SER A 69 -35.96 -16.27 7.14
C SER A 69 -36.95 -17.05 8.00
N THR A 70 -37.52 -16.38 9.00
CA THR A 70 -38.54 -16.96 9.86
C THR A 70 -39.74 -17.32 8.98
N PRO A 71 -40.18 -18.58 8.89
CA PRO A 71 -41.40 -18.91 8.17
C PRO A 71 -42.56 -18.27 8.92
N ARG A 72 -43.14 -17.21 8.36
CA ARG A 72 -44.28 -16.49 8.95
C ARG A 72 -45.64 -17.09 8.59
N ASP A 73 -45.66 -18.29 8.01
CA ASP A 73 -46.89 -18.94 7.57
C ASP A 73 -47.16 -20.19 8.41
N ALA A 74 -47.63 -19.96 9.63
CA ALA A 74 -48.32 -20.96 10.44
C ALA A 74 -49.49 -20.28 11.14
N SER A 75 -50.60 -20.08 10.42
CA SER A 75 -51.97 -19.91 10.94
C SER A 75 -52.97 -20.01 9.80
#